data_AF-A0A1S3JHD0-F1
#
_entry.id   AF-A0A1S3JHD0-F1
#
_cell.length_a   1.000
_cell.length_b   1.000
_cell.length_c   1.000
_cell.angle_alpha   90.00
_cell.angle_beta   90.00
_cell.angle_gamma   90.00
#
_symmetry.space_group_name_H-M   'P 1'
#
loop_
_entity.id
_entity.type
_entity.pdbx_description
1 polymer ?
#
loop_
_entity_poly.entity_id
_entity_poly.type
_entity_poly.pdbx_seq_one_letter_code
_entity_poly.pdbx_strand_id
1 'polypeptide(L)'
;MFRCCILRVPAVPRSSNTPFLVAPQLRNAIKQPSYGTCRFSTLMSKQCRSLRQSTQLSSLQFLRRTGTSSVNSTVKQGLADGLSDRARKAVGWWLFGCAGMCFGAVALGGVTRLTESGLSMVDWKLFGRPPPRSSAEWEEEFNKYKAFPEYQYHVAEKGEMSLGEFKFIWLMEYTHRMWGRTIGVVFLLPAIFFWSKGWITKPMKPRIGIYGGLLLFQGLLGWYMVKSGLKEKKDPNWIPRVSQYRLASHLGSAFILYSLFLWGSLSHLLTPQMVSGAIPGLRKLQGLAHANLALIFLTAMSGAFVAGLDAGLVYNSWPKMADKWIPDDILAQSPKWKNIFENATTVQFNHRHLGELTATSITLFWLMSRKVPLPPRARLAMNALFGMAMIQVSLGITTLLTYVPTHLAATHQSGSLVLLSIGIWLMQELKRLPK
;
A
#
# COMPACT_ATOMS: atom_id res chain seq x y z
N MET A 1 -45.84 -0.72 -21.97
CA MET A 1 -45.61 -2.12 -22.37
C MET A 1 -44.41 -2.18 -23.30
N PHE A 2 -43.22 -2.49 -22.80
CA PHE A 2 -42.10 -2.97 -23.63
C PHE A 2 -41.26 -3.89 -22.74
N ARG A 3 -41.38 -5.21 -22.99
CA ARG A 3 -40.55 -6.27 -22.40
C ARG A 3 -39.22 -6.25 -23.13
N CYS A 4 -38.10 -6.20 -22.41
CA CYS A 4 -36.78 -6.46 -22.99
C CYS A 4 -36.33 -7.85 -22.54
N CYS A 5 -36.29 -8.77 -23.51
CA CYS A 5 -35.81 -10.14 -23.37
C CYS A 5 -34.31 -10.16 -23.06
N ILE A 6 -33.93 -10.79 -21.96
CA ILE A 6 -32.53 -11.18 -21.71
C ILE A 6 -32.31 -12.52 -22.41
N LEU A 7 -31.43 -12.51 -23.42
CA LEU A 7 -30.96 -13.69 -24.13
C LEU A 7 -30.06 -14.54 -23.20
N ARG A 8 -30.46 -15.80 -23.01
CA ARG A 8 -29.64 -16.86 -22.40
C ARG A 8 -28.46 -17.19 -23.33
N VAL A 9 -27.23 -17.15 -22.80
CA VAL A 9 -26.06 -17.74 -23.45
C VAL A 9 -25.97 -19.22 -23.03
N PRO A 10 -25.95 -20.19 -23.96
CA PRO A 10 -25.82 -21.60 -23.61
C PRO A 10 -24.35 -21.98 -23.32
N ALA A 11 -24.19 -22.90 -22.36
CA ALA A 11 -22.91 -23.47 -21.95
C ALA A 11 -22.27 -24.32 -23.05
N VAL A 12 -20.95 -24.18 -23.22
CA VAL A 12 -20.13 -25.03 -24.11
C VAL A 12 -19.64 -26.26 -23.33
N PRO A 13 -19.85 -27.49 -23.82
CA PRO A 13 -19.41 -28.70 -23.13
C PRO A 13 -17.92 -29.01 -23.39
N ARG A 14 -17.24 -29.52 -22.36
CA ARG A 14 -15.90 -30.12 -22.46
C ARG A 14 -15.99 -31.45 -23.21
N SER A 15 -15.09 -31.67 -24.15
CA SER A 15 -14.81 -32.99 -24.73
C SER A 15 -13.31 -33.33 -24.65
N SER A 16 -13.07 -34.63 -24.76
CA SER A 16 -11.98 -35.45 -24.23
C SER A 16 -10.79 -35.70 -25.18
N ASN A 17 -9.63 -35.98 -24.57
CA ASN A 17 -8.56 -36.92 -24.94
C ASN A 17 -8.41 -37.40 -26.41
N THR A 18 -7.20 -37.24 -26.98
CA THR A 18 -6.27 -38.34 -27.38
C THR A 18 -4.96 -37.80 -28.01
N PRO A 19 -3.87 -38.61 -28.08
CA PRO A 19 -2.47 -38.17 -27.94
C PRO A 19 -1.69 -38.09 -29.26
N PHE A 20 -0.50 -37.47 -29.26
CA PHE A 20 0.47 -37.66 -30.34
C PHE A 20 1.90 -37.89 -29.83
N LEU A 21 2.55 -38.79 -30.56
CA LEU A 21 3.77 -39.54 -30.33
C LEU A 21 5.08 -38.77 -30.60
N VAL A 22 6.16 -39.43 -30.21
CA VAL A 22 7.58 -39.05 -30.08
C VAL A 22 8.41 -39.25 -31.36
N ALA A 23 9.19 -38.21 -31.74
CA ALA A 23 10.57 -38.14 -32.33
C ALA A 23 10.97 -38.95 -33.60
N PRO A 24 12.23 -38.92 -34.16
CA PRO A 24 13.39 -38.01 -34.03
C PRO A 24 14.14 -37.67 -35.38
N GLN A 25 15.25 -36.90 -35.26
CA GLN A 25 16.50 -36.86 -36.08
C GLN A 25 16.71 -35.75 -37.13
N LEU A 26 17.76 -34.93 -36.92
CA LEU A 26 19.01 -34.98 -37.70
C LEU A 26 20.12 -34.09 -37.09
N ARG A 27 21.36 -34.59 -37.20
CA ARG A 27 22.61 -34.16 -36.55
C ARG A 27 23.48 -33.28 -37.46
N ASN A 28 24.34 -32.50 -36.80
CA ASN A 28 25.71 -32.08 -37.17
C ASN A 28 25.94 -31.00 -38.24
N ALA A 29 26.60 -29.90 -37.84
CA ALA A 29 27.90 -29.50 -38.39
C ALA A 29 28.61 -28.47 -37.49
N ILE A 30 29.92 -28.69 -37.31
CA ILE A 30 30.91 -27.95 -36.51
C ILE A 30 31.50 -26.80 -37.33
N LYS A 31 31.83 -25.65 -36.70
CA LYS A 31 33.12 -24.92 -36.81
C LYS A 31 33.10 -23.56 -36.09
N GLN A 32 34.03 -23.37 -35.14
CA GLN A 32 34.59 -22.07 -34.77
C GLN A 32 35.64 -21.63 -35.83
N PRO A 33 36.00 -20.33 -35.94
CA PRO A 33 37.08 -19.70 -35.13
C PRO A 33 36.75 -18.20 -34.85
N SER A 34 37.50 -17.31 -34.21
CA SER A 34 38.82 -17.21 -33.55
C SER A 34 38.82 -15.85 -32.82
N TYR A 35 39.50 -15.76 -31.68
CA TYR A 35 39.79 -14.52 -30.96
C TYR A 35 40.86 -13.70 -31.70
N GLY A 36 40.59 -12.40 -31.91
CA GLY A 36 41.57 -11.43 -32.40
C GLY A 36 42.14 -10.58 -31.26
N THR A 37 43.38 -10.88 -30.87
CA THR A 37 44.25 -9.99 -30.10
C THR A 37 44.95 -9.02 -31.04
N CYS A 38 44.97 -7.72 -30.72
CA CYS A 38 45.87 -6.77 -31.35
C CYS A 38 46.83 -6.21 -30.30
N ARG A 39 48.12 -6.47 -30.52
CA ARG A 39 49.27 -5.95 -29.77
C ARG A 39 50.13 -5.25 -30.81
N PHE A 40 50.48 -3.98 -30.63
CA PHE A 40 51.67 -3.43 -31.25
C PHE A 40 52.37 -2.44 -30.31
N SER A 41 53.68 -2.61 -30.30
CA SER A 41 54.70 -2.10 -29.41
C SER A 41 55.31 -0.78 -29.88
N THR A 42 55.64 0.06 -28.89
CA THR A 42 56.89 0.81 -28.66
C THR A 42 57.77 1.29 -29.84
N LEU A 43 58.07 2.59 -29.85
CA LEU A 43 59.39 3.23 -30.16
C LEU A 43 59.32 4.68 -29.60
N MET A 44 60.07 5.05 -28.53
CA MET A 44 61.40 5.70 -28.54
C MET A 44 61.40 7.02 -29.35
N SER A 45 61.81 8.20 -28.85
CA SER A 45 63.00 8.51 -28.04
C SER A 45 63.06 10.01 -27.63
N LYS A 46 63.81 10.31 -26.55
CA LYS A 46 64.72 11.47 -26.27
C LYS A 46 64.15 12.91 -26.44
N GLN A 47 64.38 13.93 -25.61
CA GLN A 47 65.51 14.50 -24.86
C GLN A 47 64.85 15.66 -24.03
N CYS A 48 65.29 16.21 -22.88
CA CYS A 48 66.62 16.65 -22.46
C CYS A 48 66.57 16.99 -20.94
N ARG A 49 67.72 16.94 -20.27
CA ARG A 49 67.94 17.27 -18.86
C ARG A 49 68.19 18.77 -18.65
N SER A 50 68.11 19.16 -17.36
CA SER A 50 68.86 20.22 -16.67
C SER A 50 68.27 21.64 -16.66
N LEU A 51 67.91 22.10 -15.45
CA LEU A 51 68.63 23.20 -14.76
C LEU A 51 68.23 23.26 -13.27
N ARG A 52 69.25 23.28 -12.40
CA ARG A 52 69.17 23.61 -10.97
C ARG A 52 69.15 25.14 -10.80
N GLN A 53 68.33 25.64 -9.87
CA GLN A 53 68.58 26.80 -8.99
C GLN A 53 67.43 26.79 -7.96
N SER A 54 67.63 26.51 -6.67
CA SER A 54 68.20 27.40 -5.64
C SER A 54 67.45 28.73 -5.52
N THR A 55 66.33 28.73 -4.82
CA THR A 55 65.90 29.87 -4.01
C THR A 55 65.29 29.35 -2.72
N GLN A 56 65.96 29.68 -1.61
CA GLN A 56 65.38 29.57 -0.29
C GLN A 56 64.17 30.50 -0.20
N LEU A 57 63.04 29.97 0.26
CA LEU A 57 61.93 30.77 0.73
C LEU A 57 61.64 30.40 2.17
N SER A 58 61.79 31.43 2.99
CA SER A 58 61.70 31.48 4.42
C SER A 58 60.39 30.90 4.94
N SER A 59 60.54 30.15 6.02
CA SER A 59 59.51 29.73 6.94
C SER A 59 58.76 30.93 7.52
N LEU A 60 57.61 31.25 6.96
CA LEU A 60 56.54 31.97 7.65
C LEU A 60 55.42 30.97 7.93
N GLN A 61 55.52 30.30 9.08
CA GLN A 61 54.42 29.57 9.69
C GLN A 61 53.35 30.58 10.10
N PHE A 62 52.52 31.00 9.15
CA PHE A 62 51.24 31.60 9.47
C PHE A 62 50.36 30.47 10.01
N LEU A 63 50.21 30.42 11.34
CA LEU A 63 49.26 29.56 12.05
C LEU A 63 47.84 29.87 11.55
N ARG A 64 47.48 29.31 10.41
CA ARG A 64 46.09 29.18 9.98
C ARG A 64 45.49 28.10 10.88
N ARG A 65 45.04 28.52 12.07
CA ARG A 65 44.01 27.79 12.83
C ARG A 65 42.72 27.82 12.00
N THR A 66 42.68 27.07 10.90
CA THR A 66 41.42 26.52 10.41
C THR A 66 41.06 25.45 11.41
N GLY A 67 40.45 25.85 12.52
CA GLY A 67 39.58 24.96 13.24
C GLY A 67 38.48 24.56 12.27
N THR A 68 38.69 23.49 11.52
CA THR A 68 37.58 22.71 10.98
C THR A 68 36.92 22.08 12.18
N SER A 69 36.11 22.87 12.87
CA SER A 69 35.00 22.34 13.66
C SER A 69 34.17 21.59 12.64
N SER A 70 34.38 20.27 12.54
CA SER A 70 33.39 19.40 11.93
C SER A 70 32.17 19.56 12.82
N VAL A 71 31.32 20.53 12.47
CA VAL A 71 29.97 20.59 12.98
C VAL A 71 29.34 19.33 12.41
N ASN A 72 29.46 18.24 13.16
CA ASN A 72 28.55 17.12 13.10
C ASN A 72 27.19 17.78 13.37
N SER A 73 26.53 18.20 12.29
CA SER A 73 25.14 18.62 12.34
C SER A 73 24.37 17.34 12.59
N THR A 74 24.38 16.91 13.85
CA THR A 74 23.63 15.77 14.32
C THR A 74 22.18 16.12 14.03
N VAL A 75 21.66 15.55 12.94
CA VAL A 75 20.27 15.72 12.55
C VAL A 75 19.46 15.22 13.74
N LYS A 76 18.87 16.16 14.51
CA LYS A 76 18.16 15.87 15.76
C LYS A 76 17.20 14.70 15.52
N GLN A 77 17.45 13.54 16.13
CA GLN A 77 16.53 12.42 16.09
C GLN A 77 15.43 12.64 17.12
N GLY A 78 14.66 13.72 16.97
CA GLY A 78 13.82 14.27 18.04
C GLY A 78 12.90 13.26 18.75
N LEU A 79 12.52 12.16 18.10
CA LEU A 79 11.63 11.14 18.65
C LEU A 79 12.33 10.08 19.52
N ALA A 80 13.61 9.81 19.29
CA ALA A 80 14.39 8.80 20.00
C ALA A 80 15.58 9.38 20.78
N ASP A 81 15.79 10.70 20.68
CA ASP A 81 16.87 11.41 21.38
C ASP A 81 16.84 11.13 22.90
N GLY A 82 17.99 10.74 23.44
CA GLY A 82 18.17 10.46 24.87
C GLY A 82 17.79 9.04 25.32
N LEU A 83 17.29 8.18 24.44
CA LEU A 83 17.07 6.76 24.75
C LEU A 83 18.35 5.94 24.59
N SER A 84 18.51 4.90 25.42
CA SER A 84 19.51 3.86 25.15
C SER A 84 19.16 3.11 23.86
N ASP A 85 20.17 2.53 23.20
CA ASP A 85 19.95 1.79 21.96
C ASP A 85 18.97 0.62 22.12
N ARG A 86 18.97 -0.04 23.29
CA ARG A 86 18.02 -1.09 23.62
C ARG A 86 16.58 -0.56 23.67
N ALA A 87 16.36 0.54 24.40
CA ALA A 87 15.04 1.14 24.54
C ALA A 87 14.53 1.66 23.18
N ARG A 88 15.38 2.38 22.44
CA ARG A 88 15.08 2.88 21.09
C ARG A 88 14.65 1.76 20.15
N LYS A 89 15.42 0.66 20.08
CA LYS A 89 15.10 -0.48 19.21
C LYS A 89 13.83 -1.20 19.66
N ALA A 90 13.63 -1.38 20.96
CA ALA A 90 12.42 -2.03 21.49
C ALA A 90 11.14 -1.27 21.11
N VAL A 91 11.12 0.05 21.31
CA VAL A 91 9.99 0.91 20.90
C VAL A 91 9.82 0.89 19.37
N GLY A 92 10.92 0.96 18.63
CA GLY A 92 10.91 0.91 17.17
C GLY A 92 10.30 -0.38 16.59
N TRP A 93 10.70 -1.54 17.11
CA TRP A 93 10.18 -2.85 16.69
C TRP A 93 8.75 -3.09 17.15
N TRP A 94 8.36 -2.60 18.33
CA TRP A 94 6.96 -2.64 18.76
C TRP A 94 6.06 -1.85 17.80
N LEU A 95 6.43 -0.61 17.47
CA LEU A 95 5.69 0.19 16.49
C LEU A 95 5.70 -0.46 15.09
N PHE A 96 6.79 -1.15 14.72
CA PHE A 96 6.85 -1.92 13.47
C PHE A 96 5.85 -3.09 13.49
N GLY A 97 5.77 -3.81 14.60
CA GLY A 97 4.81 -4.87 14.83
C GLY A 97 3.38 -4.35 14.71
N CYS A 98 3.05 -3.23 15.35
CA CYS A 98 1.75 -2.57 15.20
C CYS A 98 1.45 -2.19 13.75
N ALA A 99 2.42 -1.62 13.03
CA ALA A 99 2.28 -1.31 11.60
C ALA A 99 2.01 -2.59 10.79
N GLY A 100 2.77 -3.66 11.01
CA GLY A 100 2.57 -4.96 10.35
C GLY A 100 1.20 -5.56 10.63
N MET A 101 0.70 -5.47 11.86
CA MET A 101 -0.64 -5.93 12.17
C MET A 101 -1.72 -5.05 11.53
N CYS A 102 -1.54 -3.73 11.49
CA CYS A 102 -2.44 -2.84 10.73
C CYS A 102 -2.46 -3.18 9.24
N PHE A 103 -1.30 -3.49 8.64
CA PHE A 103 -1.21 -3.98 7.26
C PHE A 103 -2.02 -5.27 7.08
N GLY A 104 -1.84 -6.24 7.98
CA GLY A 104 -2.62 -7.48 7.99
C GLY A 104 -4.12 -7.24 8.12
N ALA A 105 -4.54 -6.28 8.96
CA ALA A 105 -5.94 -5.89 9.10
C ALA A 105 -6.50 -5.32 7.79
N VAL A 106 -5.76 -4.44 7.12
CA VAL A 106 -6.17 -3.86 5.83
C VAL A 106 -6.30 -4.96 4.77
N ALA A 107 -5.33 -5.87 4.66
CA ALA A 107 -5.38 -6.97 3.70
C ALA A 107 -6.59 -7.89 3.97
N LEU A 108 -6.75 -8.32 5.22
CA LEU A 108 -7.86 -9.18 5.66
C LEU A 108 -9.23 -8.51 5.48
N GLY A 109 -9.33 -7.21 5.77
CA GLY A 109 -10.54 -6.42 5.56
C GLY A 109 -10.87 -6.25 4.07
N GLY A 110 -9.85 -6.10 3.23
CA GLY A 110 -9.99 -6.12 1.77
C GLY A 110 -10.62 -7.40 1.27
N VAL A 111 -10.08 -8.56 1.68
CA VAL A 111 -10.66 -9.86 1.34
C VAL A 111 -12.09 -9.97 1.87
N THR A 112 -12.32 -9.65 3.15
CA THR A 112 -13.66 -9.70 3.79
C THR A 112 -14.70 -8.86 3.02
N ARG A 113 -14.30 -7.72 2.45
CA ARG A 113 -15.19 -6.91 1.60
C ARG A 113 -15.41 -7.56 0.23
N LEU A 114 -14.34 -8.02 -0.42
CA LEU A 114 -14.39 -8.61 -1.76
C LEU A 114 -15.11 -9.97 -1.78
N THR A 115 -15.18 -10.66 -0.65
CA THR A 115 -15.94 -11.90 -0.47
C THR A 115 -17.31 -11.67 0.18
N GLU A 116 -17.77 -10.41 0.27
CA GLU A 116 -19.09 -10.03 0.81
C GLU A 116 -19.33 -10.60 2.22
N SER A 117 -18.27 -10.71 3.02
CA SER A 117 -18.31 -11.38 4.32
C SER A 117 -18.57 -10.42 5.49
N GLY A 118 -18.57 -9.11 5.23
CA GLY A 118 -18.56 -8.08 6.27
C GLY A 118 -19.83 -7.89 7.09
N LEU A 119 -20.91 -8.64 6.81
CA LEU A 119 -22.20 -8.57 7.51
C LEU A 119 -22.74 -9.96 7.93
N SER A 120 -21.88 -10.99 7.91
CA SER A 120 -22.22 -12.37 8.30
C SER A 120 -22.41 -12.58 9.82
N MET A 121 -21.78 -11.74 10.65
CA MET A 121 -21.87 -11.78 12.11
C MET A 121 -22.84 -10.72 12.65
N VAL A 122 -24.06 -11.16 12.89
CA VAL A 122 -25.20 -10.31 13.28
C VAL A 122 -25.14 -9.86 14.74
N ASP A 123 -24.54 -10.68 15.60
CA ASP A 123 -24.37 -10.38 17.02
C ASP A 123 -23.04 -9.67 17.27
N TRP A 124 -23.09 -8.54 18.00
CA TRP A 124 -21.89 -7.81 18.41
C TRP A 124 -21.68 -7.92 19.93
N LYS A 125 -20.48 -8.34 20.32
CA LYS A 125 -20.00 -8.38 21.71
C LYS A 125 -18.69 -7.61 21.82
N LEU A 126 -18.53 -6.81 22.88
CA LEU A 126 -17.34 -5.96 23.07
C LEU A 126 -16.05 -6.79 23.09
N PHE A 127 -15.99 -7.82 23.94
CA PHE A 127 -14.81 -8.68 24.10
C PHE A 127 -14.70 -9.82 23.06
N GLY A 128 -15.66 -9.92 22.13
CA GLY A 128 -15.75 -11.04 21.21
C GLY A 128 -16.43 -12.27 21.81
N ARG A 129 -16.42 -13.37 21.05
CA ARG A 129 -16.90 -14.70 21.45
C ARG A 129 -16.10 -15.77 20.70
N PRO A 130 -15.89 -16.98 21.23
CA PRO A 130 -15.26 -18.05 20.46
C PRO A 130 -16.12 -18.42 19.23
N PRO A 131 -15.50 -18.98 18.16
CA PRO A 131 -16.25 -19.50 17.03
C PRO A 131 -17.11 -20.70 17.44
N PRO A 132 -18.26 -20.93 16.75
CA PRO A 132 -19.07 -22.12 16.97
C PRO A 132 -18.25 -23.41 16.82
N ARG A 133 -18.43 -24.35 17.76
CA ARG A 133 -17.65 -25.59 17.84
C ARG A 133 -18.44 -26.83 17.45
N SER A 134 -19.76 -26.79 17.60
CA SER A 134 -20.67 -27.90 17.26
C SER A 134 -21.49 -27.58 16.01
N SER A 135 -22.00 -28.63 15.34
CA SER A 135 -22.89 -28.46 14.19
C SER A 135 -24.17 -27.71 14.56
N ALA A 136 -24.70 -27.93 15.76
CA ALA A 136 -25.89 -27.26 16.26
C ALA A 136 -25.67 -25.74 16.43
N GLU A 137 -24.53 -25.32 17.00
CA GLU A 137 -24.19 -23.89 17.12
C GLU A 137 -24.00 -23.23 15.75
N TRP A 138 -23.42 -23.96 14.78
CA TRP A 138 -23.28 -23.45 13.41
C TRP A 138 -24.64 -23.24 12.73
N GLU A 139 -25.57 -24.18 12.89
CA GLU A 139 -26.93 -24.03 12.37
C GLU A 139 -27.69 -22.90 13.04
N GLU A 140 -27.52 -22.70 14.36
CA GLU A 140 -28.12 -21.57 15.07
C GLU A 140 -27.66 -20.22 14.47
N GLU A 141 -26.35 -20.06 14.29
CA GLU A 141 -25.80 -18.85 13.68
C GLU A 141 -26.22 -18.66 12.23
N PHE A 142 -26.31 -19.76 11.47
CA PHE A 142 -26.78 -19.68 10.09
C PHE A 142 -28.25 -19.29 10.02
N ASN A 143 -29.09 -19.84 10.91
CA ASN A 143 -30.50 -19.48 11.00
C ASN A 143 -30.70 -18.02 11.39
N LYS A 144 -29.84 -17.46 12.26
CA LYS A 144 -29.83 -16.01 12.51
C LYS A 144 -29.51 -15.25 11.22
N TYR A 145 -28.46 -15.64 10.49
CA TYR A 145 -28.07 -14.99 9.24
C TYR A 145 -29.16 -15.03 8.15
N LYS A 146 -29.89 -16.14 8.02
CA LYS A 146 -31.03 -16.28 7.09
C LYS A 146 -32.11 -15.22 7.27
N ALA A 147 -32.25 -14.67 8.48
CA ALA A 147 -33.23 -13.63 8.78
C ALA A 147 -32.80 -12.22 8.30
N PHE A 148 -31.56 -12.04 7.82
CA PHE A 148 -31.03 -10.73 7.41
C PHE A 148 -31.14 -10.47 5.90
N PRO A 149 -31.24 -9.20 5.48
CA PRO A 149 -31.37 -8.84 4.06
C PRO A 149 -30.22 -9.34 3.17
N GLU A 150 -29.00 -9.46 3.69
CA GLU A 150 -27.84 -9.92 2.90
C GLU A 150 -28.00 -11.37 2.42
N TYR A 151 -28.51 -12.27 3.27
CA TYR A 151 -28.81 -13.64 2.86
C TYR A 151 -29.90 -13.67 1.79
N GLN A 152 -30.97 -12.90 1.97
CA GLN A 152 -32.08 -12.83 1.01
C GLN A 152 -31.60 -12.32 -0.35
N TYR A 153 -30.74 -11.30 -0.36
CA TYR A 153 -30.11 -10.78 -1.57
C TYR A 153 -29.22 -11.83 -2.25
N HIS A 154 -28.39 -12.54 -1.48
CA HIS A 154 -27.57 -13.63 -2.03
C HIS A 154 -28.44 -14.71 -2.70
N VAL A 155 -29.52 -15.14 -2.04
CA VAL A 155 -30.43 -16.17 -2.59
C VAL A 155 -31.12 -15.70 -3.86
N ALA A 156 -31.51 -14.44 -3.94
CA ALA A 156 -32.10 -13.87 -5.14
C ALA A 156 -31.14 -13.85 -6.35
N GLU A 157 -29.85 -13.55 -6.12
CA GLU A 157 -28.85 -13.39 -7.19
C GLU A 157 -28.13 -14.69 -7.57
N LYS A 158 -27.78 -15.51 -6.57
CA LYS A 158 -26.87 -16.66 -6.71
C LYS A 158 -27.51 -18.00 -6.34
N GLY A 159 -28.72 -18.00 -5.78
CA GLY A 159 -29.41 -19.20 -5.29
C GLY A 159 -29.06 -19.54 -3.84
N GLU A 160 -29.47 -20.73 -3.40
CA GLU A 160 -29.29 -21.17 -2.01
C GLU A 160 -27.82 -21.14 -1.56
N MET A 161 -27.59 -20.72 -0.31
CA MET A 161 -26.28 -20.76 0.32
C MET A 161 -26.17 -22.00 1.21
N SER A 162 -25.08 -22.74 1.04
CA SER A 162 -24.74 -23.86 1.90
C SER A 162 -24.17 -23.40 3.25
N LEU A 163 -24.25 -24.28 4.26
CA LEU A 163 -23.60 -24.03 5.55
C LEU A 163 -22.08 -23.84 5.41
N GLY A 164 -21.45 -24.48 4.41
CA GLY A 164 -20.02 -24.35 4.14
C GLY A 164 -19.64 -22.93 3.68
N GLU A 165 -20.43 -22.35 2.79
CA GLU A 165 -20.24 -20.97 2.33
C GLU A 165 -20.48 -19.97 3.47
N PHE A 166 -21.52 -20.20 4.27
CA PHE A 166 -21.77 -19.40 5.47
C PHE A 166 -20.59 -19.44 6.46
N LYS A 167 -20.04 -20.64 6.73
CA LYS A 167 -18.86 -20.80 7.60
C LYS A 167 -17.67 -20.00 7.10
N PHE A 168 -17.44 -19.97 5.79
CA PHE A 168 -16.34 -19.21 5.19
C PHE A 168 -16.49 -17.71 5.45
N ILE A 169 -17.64 -17.13 5.11
CA ILE A 169 -17.87 -15.68 5.31
C ILE A 169 -17.84 -15.31 6.80
N TRP A 170 -18.41 -16.17 7.66
CA TRP A 170 -18.40 -15.98 9.11
C TRP A 170 -16.97 -16.00 9.68
N LEU A 171 -16.14 -16.95 9.27
CA LEU A 171 -14.74 -17.02 9.73
C LEU A 171 -13.92 -15.82 9.28
N MET A 172 -14.13 -15.34 8.05
CA MET A 172 -13.44 -14.17 7.53
C MET A 172 -13.74 -12.94 8.39
N GLU A 173 -15.02 -12.69 8.66
CA GLU A 173 -15.43 -11.56 9.49
C GLU A 173 -14.95 -11.71 10.94
N TYR A 174 -15.10 -12.89 11.51
CA TYR A 174 -14.62 -13.20 12.86
C TYR A 174 -13.12 -12.92 12.99
N THR A 175 -12.33 -13.43 12.05
CA THR A 175 -10.87 -13.26 12.03
C THR A 175 -10.53 -11.77 11.94
N HIS A 176 -11.19 -11.02 11.06
CA HIS A 176 -10.95 -9.59 10.92
C HIS A 176 -11.26 -8.81 12.21
N ARG A 177 -12.40 -9.12 12.83
CA ARG A 177 -12.85 -8.52 14.09
C ARG A 177 -11.93 -8.86 15.27
N MET A 178 -11.46 -10.11 15.38
CA MET A 178 -10.54 -10.52 16.44
C MET A 178 -9.15 -9.93 16.23
N TRP A 179 -8.68 -9.87 14.99
CA TRP A 179 -7.40 -9.25 14.64
C TRP A 179 -7.34 -7.78 15.09
N GLY A 180 -8.41 -7.01 14.83
CA GLY A 180 -8.52 -5.63 15.32
C GLY A 180 -8.43 -5.51 16.85
N ARG A 181 -9.05 -6.42 17.60
CA ARG A 181 -8.95 -6.46 19.07
C ARG A 181 -7.53 -6.78 19.54
N THR A 182 -6.87 -7.74 18.89
CA THR A 182 -5.49 -8.11 19.19
C THR A 182 -4.54 -6.94 18.96
N ILE A 183 -4.73 -6.13 17.91
CA ILE A 183 -3.95 -4.88 17.71
C ILE A 183 -4.10 -3.96 18.92
N GLY A 184 -5.33 -3.80 19.44
CA GLY A 184 -5.63 -3.08 20.67
C GLY A 184 -4.72 -3.48 21.84
N VAL A 185 -4.64 -4.79 22.11
CA VAL A 185 -3.84 -5.36 23.20
C VAL A 185 -2.34 -5.19 22.95
N VAL A 186 -1.87 -5.53 21.74
CA VAL A 186 -0.46 -5.46 21.34
C VAL A 186 0.04 -4.00 21.30
N PHE A 187 -0.84 -3.04 21.08
CA PHE A 187 -0.50 -1.63 21.26
C PHE A 187 -0.53 -1.22 22.73
N LEU A 188 -1.64 -1.47 23.44
CA LEU A 188 -1.85 -0.88 24.76
C LEU A 188 -0.89 -1.39 25.83
N LEU A 189 -0.64 -2.71 25.90
CA LEU A 189 0.20 -3.29 26.94
C LEU A 189 1.66 -2.81 26.86
N PRO A 190 2.34 -2.86 25.70
CA PRO A 190 3.69 -2.31 25.59
C PRO A 190 3.72 -0.79 25.73
N ALA A 191 2.67 -0.06 25.29
CA ALA A 191 2.60 1.39 25.50
C ALA A 191 2.66 1.75 26.99
N ILE A 192 1.86 1.09 27.84
CA ILE A 192 1.85 1.28 29.29
C ILE A 192 3.22 0.92 29.88
N PHE A 193 3.76 -0.25 29.50
CA PHE A 193 5.06 -0.70 29.96
C PHE A 193 6.18 0.29 29.63
N PHE A 194 6.32 0.69 28.36
CA PHE A 194 7.35 1.63 27.94
C PHE A 194 7.17 3.02 28.55
N TRP A 195 5.93 3.46 28.76
CA TRP A 195 5.66 4.71 29.47
C TRP A 195 6.14 4.66 30.92
N SER A 196 5.82 3.57 31.65
CA SER A 196 6.26 3.37 33.04
C SER A 196 7.79 3.26 33.16
N LYS A 197 8.45 2.68 32.15
CA LYS A 197 9.91 2.57 32.08
C LYS A 197 10.63 3.86 31.65
N GLY A 198 9.89 4.92 31.29
CA GLY A 198 10.49 6.15 30.77
C GLY A 198 11.09 6.01 29.37
N TRP A 199 10.73 4.95 28.62
CA TRP A 199 11.25 4.69 27.27
C TRP A 199 10.49 5.46 26.18
N ILE A 200 9.48 6.24 26.56
CA ILE A 200 8.73 7.14 25.67
C ILE A 200 9.18 8.58 25.89
N THR A 201 9.86 9.16 24.90
CA THR A 201 10.36 10.54 24.94
C THR A 201 9.21 11.55 24.97
N LYS A 202 9.47 12.78 25.48
CA LYS A 202 8.47 13.87 25.52
C LYS A 202 7.72 14.10 24.20
N PRO A 203 8.37 14.18 23.02
CA PRO A 203 7.65 14.35 21.75
C PRO A 203 6.93 13.09 21.26
N MET A 204 7.26 11.91 21.79
CA MET A 204 6.55 10.66 21.48
C MET A 204 5.24 10.51 22.29
N LYS A 205 5.17 11.05 23.51
CA LYS A 205 3.97 11.00 24.37
C LYS A 205 2.67 11.41 23.68
N PRO A 206 2.54 12.61 23.05
CA PRO A 206 1.31 12.98 22.35
C PRO A 206 1.03 12.09 21.13
N ARG A 207 2.07 11.54 20.48
CA ARG A 207 1.91 10.62 19.34
C ARG A 207 1.30 9.30 19.77
N ILE A 208 1.75 8.72 20.88
CA ILE A 208 1.13 7.51 21.45
C ILE A 208 -0.35 7.76 21.77
N GLY A 209 -0.69 8.93 22.32
CA GLY A 209 -2.09 9.34 22.53
C GLY A 209 -2.89 9.37 21.23
N ILE A 210 -2.35 9.97 20.16
CA ILE A 210 -2.97 9.99 18.82
C ILE A 210 -3.15 8.56 18.27
N TYR A 211 -2.14 7.69 18.41
CA TYR A 211 -2.20 6.31 17.92
C TYR A 211 -3.31 5.53 18.63
N GLY A 212 -3.38 5.65 19.96
CA GLY A 212 -4.45 5.05 20.76
C GLY A 212 -5.84 5.59 20.40
N GLY A 213 -5.96 6.91 20.23
CA GLY A 213 -7.21 7.55 19.81
C GLY A 213 -7.68 7.09 18.44
N LEU A 214 -6.77 6.99 17.45
CA LEU A 214 -7.07 6.46 16.12
C LEU A 214 -7.45 4.97 16.16
N LEU A 215 -6.82 4.17 17.03
CA LEU A 215 -7.15 2.76 17.19
C LEU A 215 -8.54 2.55 17.79
N LEU A 216 -8.92 3.36 18.79
CA LEU A 216 -10.29 3.38 19.32
C LEU A 216 -11.28 3.83 18.26
N PHE A 217 -10.96 4.90 17.52
CA PHE A 217 -11.78 5.40 16.43
C PHE A 217 -11.97 4.36 15.31
N GLN A 218 -10.94 3.56 15.02
CA GLN A 218 -11.03 2.42 14.11
C GLN A 218 -12.05 1.38 14.57
N GLY A 219 -12.03 1.00 15.85
CA GLY A 219 -13.04 0.11 16.43
C GLY A 219 -14.45 0.67 16.34
N LEU A 220 -14.62 1.98 16.61
CA LEU A 220 -15.91 2.67 16.50
C LEU A 220 -16.43 2.72 15.06
N LEU A 221 -15.56 3.06 14.09
CA LEU A 221 -15.91 3.07 12.68
C LEU A 221 -16.28 1.67 12.17
N GLY A 222 -15.51 0.65 12.55
CA GLY A 222 -15.80 -0.74 12.18
C GLY A 222 -17.15 -1.22 12.72
N TRP A 223 -17.46 -0.91 13.98
CA TRP A 223 -18.78 -1.17 14.55
C TRP A 223 -19.89 -0.42 13.80
N TYR A 224 -19.69 0.86 13.50
CA TYR A 224 -20.64 1.69 12.77
C TYR A 224 -20.90 1.13 11.35
N MET A 225 -19.86 0.72 10.63
CA MET A 225 -19.96 0.08 9.32
C MET A 225 -20.91 -1.11 9.34
N VAL A 226 -20.67 -2.09 10.22
CA VAL A 226 -21.48 -3.31 10.30
C VAL A 226 -22.90 -2.98 10.73
N LYS A 227 -23.08 -2.27 11.86
CA LYS A 227 -24.40 -1.92 12.39
C LYS A 227 -25.28 -1.23 11.35
N SER A 228 -24.65 -0.41 10.51
CA SER A 228 -25.35 0.35 9.47
C SER A 228 -25.65 -0.43 8.20
N GLY A 229 -24.97 -1.56 7.96
CA GLY A 229 -25.23 -2.47 6.84
C GLY A 229 -26.35 -3.47 7.13
N LEU A 230 -26.54 -3.83 8.40
CA LEU A 230 -27.57 -4.78 8.84
C LEU A 230 -29.01 -4.22 8.82
N LYS A 231 -29.20 -2.91 8.63
CA LYS A 231 -30.53 -2.28 8.62
C LYS A 231 -31.09 -2.26 7.20
N GLU A 232 -32.27 -2.84 7.04
CA GLU A 232 -33.06 -2.69 5.82
C GLU A 232 -33.38 -1.21 5.55
N LYS A 233 -33.35 -0.81 4.27
CA LYS A 233 -33.78 0.52 3.83
C LYS A 233 -35.01 0.41 2.95
N LYS A 234 -35.88 1.41 3.03
CA LYS A 234 -37.16 1.50 2.29
C LYS A 234 -37.01 1.73 0.77
N ASP A 235 -35.81 1.68 0.23
CA ASP A 235 -35.56 1.92 -1.20
C ASP A 235 -35.68 0.58 -1.96
N PRO A 236 -36.58 0.45 -2.95
CA PRO A 236 -36.81 -0.79 -3.70
C PRO A 236 -35.56 -1.34 -4.41
N ASN A 237 -34.58 -0.49 -4.71
CA ASN A 237 -33.33 -0.88 -5.38
C ASN A 237 -32.14 -0.97 -4.40
N TRP A 238 -32.42 -1.04 -3.09
CA TRP A 238 -31.37 -1.06 -2.08
C TRP A 238 -30.65 -2.41 -2.02
N ILE A 239 -29.34 -2.36 -2.22
CA ILE A 239 -28.45 -3.51 -2.02
C ILE A 239 -27.91 -3.47 -0.57
N PRO A 240 -28.05 -4.56 0.21
CA PRO A 240 -27.50 -4.66 1.56
C PRO A 240 -25.97 -4.72 1.52
N ARG A 241 -25.35 -3.55 1.65
CA ARG A 241 -23.89 -3.41 1.71
C ARG A 241 -23.46 -2.23 2.57
N VAL A 242 -22.20 -2.28 3.01
CA VAL A 242 -21.59 -1.14 3.70
C VAL A 242 -21.39 0.01 2.72
N SER A 243 -21.86 1.21 3.08
CA SER A 243 -21.68 2.40 2.25
C SER A 243 -20.20 2.67 1.95
N GLN A 244 -19.92 3.01 0.70
CA GLN A 244 -18.60 3.43 0.21
C GLN A 244 -17.98 4.57 1.04
N TYR A 245 -18.80 5.49 1.57
CA TYR A 245 -18.32 6.55 2.45
C TYR A 245 -17.75 6.02 3.77
N ARG A 246 -18.43 5.03 4.37
CA ARG A 246 -17.98 4.41 5.62
C ARG A 246 -16.75 3.54 5.38
N LEU A 247 -16.75 2.77 4.29
CA LEU A 247 -15.60 1.99 3.85
C LEU A 247 -14.37 2.88 3.63
N ALA A 248 -14.52 3.97 2.87
CA ALA A 248 -13.43 4.92 2.62
C ALA A 248 -12.94 5.59 3.92
N SER A 249 -13.85 5.98 4.82
CA SER A 249 -13.47 6.58 6.11
C SER A 249 -12.68 5.61 6.99
N HIS A 250 -13.11 4.35 7.05
CA HIS A 250 -12.45 3.32 7.84
C HIS A 250 -11.10 2.93 7.25
N LEU A 251 -11.04 2.67 5.94
CA LEU A 251 -9.78 2.38 5.25
C LEU A 251 -8.79 3.54 5.36
N GLY A 252 -9.25 4.78 5.15
CA GLY A 252 -8.41 5.96 5.19
C GLY A 252 -7.82 6.24 6.57
N SER A 253 -8.63 6.12 7.63
CA SER A 253 -8.09 6.25 8.99
C SER A 253 -7.19 5.08 9.38
N ALA A 254 -7.39 3.88 8.83
CA ALA A 254 -6.45 2.77 8.97
C ALA A 254 -5.11 3.04 8.27
N PHE A 255 -5.14 3.64 7.07
CA PHE A 255 -3.93 4.06 6.35
C PHE A 255 -3.17 5.16 7.10
N ILE A 256 -3.87 6.11 7.71
CA ILE A 256 -3.26 7.14 8.56
C ILE A 256 -2.60 6.49 9.77
N LEU A 257 -3.31 5.64 10.51
CA LEU A 257 -2.77 4.94 11.68
C LEU A 257 -1.55 4.08 11.30
N TYR A 258 -1.64 3.31 10.21
CA TYR A 258 -0.53 2.56 9.64
C TYR A 258 0.67 3.44 9.35
N SER A 259 0.47 4.55 8.62
CA SER A 259 1.52 5.47 8.23
C SER A 259 2.22 6.08 9.45
N LEU A 260 1.44 6.39 10.49
CA LEU A 260 1.94 6.92 11.75
C LEU A 260 2.77 5.90 12.53
N PHE A 261 2.33 4.63 12.61
CA PHE A 261 3.11 3.55 13.22
C PHE A 261 4.41 3.30 12.46
N LEU A 262 4.34 3.19 11.12
CA LEU A 262 5.52 2.96 10.30
C LEU A 262 6.50 4.13 10.40
N TRP A 263 6.02 5.37 10.32
CA TRP A 263 6.83 6.56 10.51
C TRP A 263 7.52 6.58 11.88
N GLY A 264 6.75 6.28 12.94
CA GLY A 264 7.25 6.18 14.30
C GLY A 264 8.34 5.11 14.42
N SER A 265 8.10 3.93 13.85
CA SER A 265 9.05 2.83 13.83
C SER A 265 10.36 3.21 13.12
N LEU A 266 10.29 3.68 11.87
CA LEU A 266 11.47 4.07 11.09
C LEU A 266 12.22 5.26 11.70
N SER A 267 11.52 6.12 12.44
CA SER A 267 12.14 7.19 13.22
C SER A 267 13.06 6.65 14.32
N HIS A 268 12.68 5.55 14.96
CA HIS A 268 13.50 4.87 15.96
C HIS A 268 14.55 3.95 15.34
N LEU A 269 14.21 3.19 14.29
CA LEU A 269 15.08 2.12 13.78
C LEU A 269 16.14 2.61 12.80
N LEU A 270 15.82 3.58 11.93
CA LEU A 270 16.78 4.05 10.92
C LEU A 270 17.80 5.01 11.53
N THR A 271 19.08 4.71 11.31
CA THR A 271 20.20 5.61 11.60
C THR A 271 20.46 6.52 10.41
N PRO A 272 20.89 7.79 10.61
CA PRO A 272 21.21 8.69 9.51
C PRO A 272 22.41 8.13 8.71
N GLN A 273 22.39 8.27 7.39
CA GLN A 273 23.59 8.00 6.60
C GLN A 273 24.53 9.21 6.76
N MET A 274 25.78 8.96 7.11
CA MET A 274 26.80 10.01 7.17
C MET A 274 27.07 10.49 5.74
N VAL A 275 26.68 11.72 5.43
CA VAL A 275 26.97 12.37 4.16
C VAL A 275 27.66 13.70 4.47
N SER A 276 28.81 13.92 3.84
CA SER A 276 29.58 15.15 4.00
C SER A 276 29.07 16.22 3.04
N GLY A 277 28.74 17.40 3.57
CA GLY A 277 28.33 18.56 2.78
C GLY A 277 26.85 18.57 2.39
N ALA A 278 26.38 19.73 1.92
CA ALA A 278 25.01 19.91 1.45
C ALA A 278 24.78 19.15 0.13
N ILE A 279 23.56 18.65 -0.07
CA ILE A 279 23.16 17.94 -1.30
C ILE A 279 22.37 18.91 -2.21
N PRO A 280 22.92 19.36 -3.35
CA PRO A 280 22.21 20.26 -4.26
C PRO A 280 20.87 19.67 -4.73
N GLY A 281 19.82 20.49 -4.71
CA GLY A 281 18.47 20.10 -5.15
C GLY A 281 17.67 19.26 -4.15
N LEU A 282 18.23 18.91 -2.98
CA LEU A 282 17.57 18.06 -1.99
C LEU A 282 16.23 18.64 -1.49
N ARG A 283 16.14 19.97 -1.25
CA ARG A 283 14.89 20.60 -0.79
C ARG A 283 13.75 20.45 -1.79
N LYS A 284 14.03 20.65 -3.08
CA LYS A 284 13.06 20.44 -4.16
C LYS A 284 12.62 18.97 -4.20
N LEU A 285 13.58 18.05 -4.07
CA LEU A 285 13.29 16.62 -4.04
C LEU A 285 12.43 16.22 -2.84
N GLN A 286 12.69 16.78 -1.65
CA GLN A 286 11.86 16.59 -0.46
C GLN A 286 10.43 17.10 -0.67
N GLY A 287 10.24 18.25 -1.32
CA GLY A 287 8.91 18.77 -1.66
C GLY A 287 8.15 17.83 -2.61
N LEU A 288 8.81 17.36 -3.67
CA LEU A 288 8.24 16.39 -4.61
C LEU A 288 7.92 15.04 -3.95
N ALA A 289 8.73 14.62 -2.98
CA ALA A 289 8.51 13.39 -2.24
C ALA A 289 7.24 13.48 -1.36
N HIS A 290 6.98 14.62 -0.71
CA HIS A 290 5.72 14.85 0.01
C HIS A 290 4.52 14.88 -0.94
N ALA A 291 4.66 15.56 -2.08
CA ALA A 291 3.59 15.64 -3.08
C ALA A 291 3.23 14.24 -3.62
N ASN A 292 4.22 13.41 -3.93
CA ASN A 292 4.00 12.02 -4.35
C ASN A 292 3.40 11.17 -3.24
N LEU A 293 3.82 11.34 -1.99
CA LEU A 293 3.25 10.60 -0.87
C LEU A 293 1.76 10.94 -0.68
N ALA A 294 1.40 12.23 -0.78
CA ALA A 294 0.00 12.68 -0.72
C ALA A 294 -0.82 12.13 -1.89
N LEU A 295 -0.25 12.13 -3.10
CA LEU A 295 -0.90 11.60 -4.29
C LEU A 295 -1.12 10.08 -4.22
N ILE A 296 -0.14 9.31 -3.72
CA ILE A 296 -0.27 7.87 -3.46
C ILE A 296 -1.43 7.61 -2.48
N PHE A 297 -1.48 8.37 -1.38
CA PHE A 297 -2.57 8.25 -0.40
C PHE A 297 -3.93 8.58 -1.03
N LEU A 298 -4.03 9.67 -1.79
CA LEU A 298 -5.27 10.07 -2.46
C LEU A 298 -5.76 9.01 -3.46
N THR A 299 -4.86 8.44 -4.25
CA THR A 299 -5.18 7.37 -5.21
C THR A 299 -5.63 6.10 -4.52
N ALA A 300 -4.99 5.72 -3.41
CA ALA A 300 -5.45 4.59 -2.61
C ALA A 300 -6.85 4.84 -2.01
N MET A 301 -7.11 6.07 -1.56
CA MET A 301 -8.43 6.46 -1.05
C MET A 301 -9.52 6.41 -2.13
N SER A 302 -9.25 6.85 -3.35
CA SER A 302 -10.23 6.75 -4.45
C SER A 302 -10.55 5.29 -4.79
N GLY A 303 -9.59 4.38 -4.63
CA GLY A 303 -9.81 2.93 -4.75
C GLY A 303 -10.83 2.37 -3.75
N ALA A 304 -10.95 2.97 -2.56
CA ALA A 304 -11.96 2.58 -1.57
C ALA A 304 -13.40 2.84 -2.07
N PHE A 305 -13.60 3.92 -2.83
CA PHE A 305 -14.88 4.22 -3.47
C PHE A 305 -15.17 3.23 -4.60
N VAL A 306 -14.15 2.88 -5.39
CA VAL A 306 -14.27 1.86 -6.45
C VAL A 306 -14.73 0.52 -5.86
N ALA A 307 -14.07 0.07 -4.79
CA ALA A 307 -14.46 -1.17 -4.10
C ALA A 307 -15.82 -1.05 -3.39
N GLY A 308 -16.17 0.12 -2.86
CA GLY A 308 -17.44 0.34 -2.17
C GLY A 308 -18.66 0.33 -3.10
N LEU A 309 -18.50 0.75 -4.35
CA LEU A 309 -19.56 0.78 -5.37
C LEU A 309 -19.53 -0.42 -6.32
N ASP A 310 -18.59 -1.35 -6.15
CA ASP A 310 -18.30 -2.42 -7.11
C ASP A 310 -17.98 -1.87 -8.51
N ALA A 311 -17.44 -0.65 -8.56
CA ALA A 311 -17.22 0.09 -9.80
C ALA A 311 -16.13 -0.51 -10.70
N GLY A 312 -15.34 -1.45 -10.18
CA GLY A 312 -14.36 -2.20 -10.98
C GLY A 312 -15.00 -3.09 -12.06
N LEU A 313 -16.30 -3.36 -11.96
CA LEU A 313 -17.05 -4.23 -12.89
C LEU A 313 -17.83 -3.46 -13.97
N VAL A 314 -17.74 -2.12 -14.01
CA VAL A 314 -18.55 -1.31 -14.93
C VAL A 314 -17.96 -1.30 -16.34
N TYR A 315 -16.75 -0.77 -16.50
CA TYR A 315 -16.00 -0.85 -17.76
C TYR A 315 -14.77 -1.72 -17.55
N ASN A 316 -14.56 -2.74 -18.37
CA ASN A 316 -13.42 -3.68 -18.23
C ASN A 316 -12.46 -3.67 -19.43
N SER A 317 -12.33 -2.52 -20.09
CA SER A 317 -11.32 -2.24 -21.12
C SER A 317 -10.32 -1.19 -20.65
N TRP A 318 -9.13 -1.16 -21.28
CA TRP A 318 -8.09 -0.16 -21.07
C TRP A 318 -7.30 0.04 -22.39
N PRO A 319 -6.86 1.26 -22.76
CA PRO A 319 -6.94 2.51 -22.00
C PRO A 319 -8.31 3.20 -22.04
N LYS A 320 -9.12 2.92 -23.06
CA LYS A 320 -10.48 3.46 -23.17
C LYS A 320 -11.46 2.75 -22.23
N MET A 321 -12.56 3.42 -21.89
CA MET A 321 -13.73 2.86 -21.22
C MET A 321 -14.76 2.47 -22.29
N ALA A 322 -14.80 1.18 -22.61
CA ALA A 322 -15.35 0.63 -23.84
C ALA A 322 -14.71 1.29 -25.09
N ASP A 323 -15.52 1.86 -25.97
CA ASP A 323 -15.11 2.56 -27.19
C ASP A 323 -14.75 4.04 -26.94
N LYS A 324 -14.96 4.56 -25.72
CA LYS A 324 -14.87 5.99 -25.39
C LYS A 324 -13.73 6.32 -24.43
N TRP A 325 -13.18 7.53 -24.56
CA TRP A 325 -12.24 8.08 -23.59
C TRP A 325 -12.94 8.63 -22.35
N ILE A 326 -14.11 9.25 -22.55
CA ILE A 326 -14.98 9.75 -21.49
C ILE A 326 -16.36 9.11 -21.73
N PRO A 327 -16.85 8.25 -20.84
CA PRO A 327 -18.21 7.69 -20.93
C PRO A 327 -19.28 8.77 -20.83
N ASP A 328 -20.44 8.57 -21.47
CA ASP A 328 -21.52 9.58 -21.48
C ASP A 328 -22.24 9.69 -20.13
N ASP A 329 -22.21 8.62 -19.34
CA ASP A 329 -22.92 8.44 -18.09
C ASP A 329 -22.15 8.97 -16.87
N ILE A 330 -20.97 9.60 -17.04
CA ILE A 330 -20.17 10.18 -15.93
C ILE A 330 -20.90 11.27 -15.12
N LEU A 331 -22.01 11.79 -15.65
CA LEU A 331 -22.83 12.81 -15.02
C LEU A 331 -24.30 12.39 -14.92
N ALA A 332 -24.60 11.09 -15.00
CA ALA A 332 -25.98 10.58 -15.04
C ALA A 332 -26.80 10.88 -13.79
N GLN A 333 -26.18 10.98 -12.61
CA GLN A 333 -26.87 11.24 -11.35
C GLN A 333 -27.10 12.74 -11.10
N SER A 334 -28.18 13.06 -10.40
CA SER A 334 -28.53 14.41 -9.94
C SER A 334 -28.61 14.47 -8.41
N PRO A 335 -28.10 15.54 -7.77
CA PRO A 335 -27.29 16.64 -8.34
C PRO A 335 -25.90 16.18 -8.82
N LYS A 336 -25.33 16.92 -9.79
CA LYS A 336 -24.13 16.51 -10.54
C LYS A 336 -22.91 16.19 -9.66
N TRP A 337 -22.73 16.88 -8.54
CA TRP A 337 -21.60 16.65 -7.63
C TRP A 337 -21.58 15.24 -7.01
N LYS A 338 -22.75 14.59 -6.89
CA LYS A 338 -22.84 13.21 -6.37
C LYS A 338 -22.11 12.21 -7.25
N ASN A 339 -22.03 12.44 -8.56
CA ASN A 339 -21.37 11.51 -9.48
C ASN A 339 -19.91 11.24 -9.07
N ILE A 340 -19.22 12.23 -8.49
CA ILE A 340 -17.84 12.09 -8.04
C ILE A 340 -17.67 10.96 -7.00
N PHE A 341 -18.72 10.65 -6.23
CA PHE A 341 -18.66 9.72 -5.09
C PHE A 341 -19.67 8.56 -5.14
N GLU A 342 -20.73 8.68 -5.95
CA GLU A 342 -21.88 7.76 -5.97
C GLU A 342 -22.15 7.17 -7.36
N ASN A 343 -21.60 7.74 -8.43
CA ASN A 343 -21.68 7.17 -9.77
C ASN A 343 -20.49 6.24 -9.99
N ALA A 344 -20.76 4.95 -10.17
CA ALA A 344 -19.74 3.93 -10.34
C ALA A 344 -18.82 4.23 -11.54
N THR A 345 -19.38 4.68 -12.68
CA THR A 345 -18.60 5.04 -13.87
C THR A 345 -17.62 6.18 -13.57
N THR A 346 -18.11 7.25 -12.96
CA THR A 346 -17.29 8.43 -12.63
C THR A 346 -16.22 8.10 -11.60
N VAL A 347 -16.56 7.31 -10.58
CA VAL A 347 -15.61 6.86 -9.55
C VAL A 347 -14.52 5.99 -10.18
N GLN A 348 -14.88 5.07 -11.08
CA GLN A 348 -13.93 4.26 -11.82
C GLN A 348 -13.03 5.11 -12.71
N PHE A 349 -13.60 6.04 -13.48
CA PHE A 349 -12.87 7.00 -14.33
C PHE A 349 -11.87 7.82 -13.51
N ASN A 350 -12.31 8.41 -12.40
CA ASN A 350 -11.47 9.21 -11.52
C ASN A 350 -10.30 8.41 -10.95
N HIS A 351 -10.55 7.17 -10.50
CA HIS A 351 -9.51 6.32 -9.94
C HIS A 351 -8.46 5.92 -10.99
N ARG A 352 -8.89 5.58 -12.22
CA ARG A 352 -7.98 5.26 -13.34
C ARG A 352 -7.02 6.42 -13.61
N HIS A 353 -7.55 7.63 -13.79
CA HIS A 353 -6.73 8.81 -14.09
C HIS A 353 -5.88 9.26 -12.91
N LEU A 354 -6.35 9.10 -11.67
CA LEU A 354 -5.50 9.29 -10.48
C LEU A 354 -4.34 8.30 -10.45
N GLY A 355 -4.57 7.04 -10.82
CA GLY A 355 -3.52 6.02 -10.98
C GLY A 355 -2.47 6.40 -12.03
N GLU A 356 -2.91 6.82 -13.22
CA GLU A 356 -2.04 7.30 -14.30
C GLU A 356 -1.22 8.53 -13.90
N LEU A 357 -1.87 9.50 -13.26
CA LEU A 357 -1.22 10.71 -12.73
C LEU A 357 -0.18 10.35 -11.66
N THR A 358 -0.50 9.41 -10.76
CA THR A 358 0.42 8.94 -9.72
C THR A 358 1.64 8.27 -10.34
N ALA A 359 1.43 7.35 -11.28
CA ALA A 359 2.51 6.64 -11.95
C ALA A 359 3.42 7.59 -12.75
N THR A 360 2.83 8.54 -13.45
CA THR A 360 3.56 9.57 -14.20
C THR A 360 4.36 10.47 -13.26
N SER A 361 3.75 10.95 -12.18
CA SER A 361 4.40 11.79 -11.17
C SER A 361 5.59 11.07 -10.51
N ILE A 362 5.42 9.80 -10.13
CA ILE A 362 6.50 8.98 -9.56
C ILE A 362 7.62 8.74 -10.58
N THR A 363 7.28 8.50 -11.85
CA THR A 363 8.26 8.32 -12.92
C THR A 363 9.09 9.58 -13.14
N LEU A 364 8.44 10.74 -13.24
CA LEU A 364 9.13 12.04 -13.35
C LEU A 364 9.98 12.32 -12.12
N PHE A 365 9.45 12.05 -10.93
CA PHE A 365 10.18 12.20 -9.67
C PHE A 365 11.43 11.31 -9.63
N TRP A 366 11.32 10.05 -10.07
CA TRP A 366 12.43 9.12 -10.19
C TRP A 366 13.48 9.61 -11.20
N LEU A 367 13.08 10.08 -12.38
CA LEU A 367 13.98 10.66 -13.39
C LEU A 367 14.72 11.90 -12.86
N MET A 368 14.00 12.80 -12.19
CA MET A 368 14.59 14.01 -11.59
C MET A 368 15.59 13.66 -10.48
N SER A 369 15.32 12.62 -9.70
CA SER A 369 16.25 12.16 -8.65
C SER A 369 17.59 11.67 -9.19
N ARG A 370 17.67 11.28 -10.48
CA ARG A 370 18.92 10.82 -11.11
C ARG A 370 20.02 11.87 -11.05
N LYS A 371 19.65 13.15 -11.07
CA LYS A 371 20.57 14.31 -11.03
C LYS A 371 21.01 14.69 -9.61
N VAL A 372 20.44 14.06 -8.57
CA VAL A 372 20.75 14.37 -7.16
C VAL A 372 21.66 13.27 -6.60
N PRO A 373 22.79 13.61 -5.94
CA PRO A 373 23.71 12.62 -5.37
C PRO A 373 23.15 12.02 -4.07
N LEU A 374 22.11 11.21 -4.20
CA LEU A 374 21.49 10.48 -3.09
C LEU A 374 22.39 9.36 -2.58
N PRO A 375 22.51 9.16 -1.26
CA PRO A 375 23.26 8.04 -0.71
C PRO A 375 22.54 6.71 -0.98
N PRO A 376 23.23 5.55 -0.85
CA PRO A 376 22.76 4.28 -1.38
C PRO A 376 21.37 3.83 -0.91
N ARG A 377 21.01 4.03 0.38
CA ARG A 377 19.68 3.61 0.87
C ARG A 377 18.57 4.51 0.34
N ALA A 378 18.79 5.82 0.28
CA ALA A 378 17.84 6.75 -0.31
C ALA A 378 17.63 6.45 -1.81
N ARG A 379 18.72 6.10 -2.52
CA ARG A 379 18.65 5.66 -3.92
C ARG A 379 17.87 4.35 -4.08
N LEU A 380 18.10 3.39 -3.19
CA LEU A 380 17.35 2.13 -3.18
C LEU A 380 15.86 2.37 -2.95
N ALA A 381 15.49 3.17 -1.94
CA ALA A 381 14.10 3.52 -1.66
C ALA A 381 13.43 4.23 -2.84
N MET A 382 14.14 5.12 -3.53
CA MET A 382 13.65 5.81 -4.74
C MET A 382 13.41 4.83 -5.91
N ASN A 383 14.35 3.92 -6.16
CA ASN A 383 14.19 2.90 -7.20
C ASN A 383 13.06 1.91 -6.85
N ALA A 384 12.95 1.52 -5.59
CA ALA A 384 11.87 0.67 -5.09
C ALA A 384 10.50 1.35 -5.24
N LEU A 385 10.42 2.66 -5.00
CA LEU A 385 9.17 3.42 -5.17
C LEU A 385 8.70 3.37 -6.62
N PHE A 386 9.62 3.62 -7.57
CA PHE A 386 9.34 3.52 -9.00
C PHE A 386 8.93 2.10 -9.40
N GLY A 387 9.70 1.08 -9.00
CA GLY A 387 9.40 -0.31 -9.31
C GLY A 387 8.03 -0.76 -8.79
N MET A 388 7.71 -0.43 -7.54
CA MET A 388 6.40 -0.75 -6.95
C MET A 388 5.25 0.03 -7.61
N ALA A 389 5.49 1.27 -8.06
CA ALA A 389 4.48 2.02 -8.81
C ALA A 389 4.14 1.34 -10.14
N MET A 390 5.14 0.81 -10.86
CA MET A 390 4.91 0.04 -12.08
C MET A 390 4.13 -1.25 -11.80
N ILE A 391 4.52 -1.98 -10.74
CA ILE A 391 3.77 -3.17 -10.28
C ILE A 391 2.31 -2.80 -9.96
N GLN A 392 2.06 -1.66 -9.31
CA GLN A 392 0.72 -1.23 -8.96
C GLN A 392 -0.14 -0.90 -10.18
N VAL A 393 0.41 -0.22 -11.18
CA VAL A 393 -0.30 0.05 -12.44
C VAL A 393 -0.63 -1.26 -13.14
N SER A 394 0.33 -2.19 -13.25
CA SER A 394 0.10 -3.51 -13.82
C SER A 394 -0.99 -4.27 -13.07
N LEU A 395 -0.93 -4.33 -11.73
CA LEU A 395 -1.96 -4.97 -10.92
C LEU A 395 -3.35 -4.34 -11.11
N GLY A 396 -3.43 -3.00 -11.17
CA GLY A 396 -4.70 -2.29 -11.37
C GLY A 396 -5.31 -2.60 -12.73
N ILE A 397 -4.50 -2.54 -13.80
CA ILE A 397 -4.93 -2.88 -15.16
C ILE A 397 -5.32 -4.36 -15.26
N THR A 398 -4.54 -5.28 -14.71
CA THR A 398 -4.89 -6.71 -14.75
C THR A 398 -6.17 -6.99 -13.96
N THR A 399 -6.34 -6.41 -12.77
CA THR A 399 -7.57 -6.53 -11.97
C THR A 399 -8.78 -6.06 -12.77
N LEU A 400 -8.64 -4.94 -13.48
CA LEU A 400 -9.67 -4.38 -14.33
C LEU A 400 -10.02 -5.30 -15.51
N LEU A 401 -9.04 -5.73 -16.29
CA LEU A 401 -9.26 -6.52 -17.51
C LEU A 401 -9.77 -7.94 -17.22
N THR A 402 -9.56 -8.44 -16.00
CA THR A 402 -9.97 -9.79 -15.59
C THR A 402 -11.23 -9.80 -14.72
N TYR A 403 -11.99 -8.71 -14.70
CA TYR A 403 -13.27 -8.60 -13.97
C TYR A 403 -13.13 -8.77 -12.45
N VAL A 404 -12.12 -8.12 -11.87
CA VAL A 404 -11.88 -8.01 -10.42
C VAL A 404 -11.79 -9.36 -9.69
N PRO A 405 -10.91 -10.31 -10.09
CA PRO A 405 -10.70 -11.52 -9.30
C PRO A 405 -10.22 -11.16 -7.89
N THR A 406 -10.82 -11.77 -6.86
CA THR A 406 -10.58 -11.41 -5.45
C THR A 406 -9.10 -11.37 -5.08
N HIS A 407 -8.31 -12.33 -5.56
CA HIS A 407 -6.88 -12.39 -5.26
C HIS A 407 -6.10 -11.23 -5.90
N LEU A 408 -6.41 -10.84 -7.13
CA LEU A 408 -5.78 -9.68 -7.80
C LEU A 408 -6.20 -8.37 -7.15
N ALA A 409 -7.49 -8.20 -6.87
CA ALA A 409 -8.02 -7.02 -6.20
C ALA A 409 -7.43 -6.84 -4.78
N ALA A 410 -7.35 -7.92 -3.99
CA ALA A 410 -6.74 -7.91 -2.67
C ALA A 410 -5.22 -7.63 -2.75
N THR A 411 -4.53 -8.16 -3.77
CA THR A 411 -3.10 -7.90 -4.00
C THR A 411 -2.86 -6.45 -4.43
N HIS A 412 -3.73 -5.90 -5.29
CA HIS A 412 -3.69 -4.51 -5.70
C HIS A 412 -3.87 -3.59 -4.48
N GLN A 413 -4.91 -3.81 -3.67
CA GLN A 413 -5.14 -3.07 -2.43
C GLN A 413 -3.95 -3.17 -1.46
N SER A 414 -3.46 -4.37 -1.18
CA SER A 414 -2.33 -4.57 -0.26
C SER A 414 -1.05 -3.93 -0.81
N GLY A 415 -0.82 -4.03 -2.12
CA GLY A 415 0.32 -3.42 -2.79
C GLY A 415 0.25 -1.89 -2.81
N SER A 416 -0.93 -1.27 -2.76
CA SER A 416 -1.05 0.19 -2.57
C SER A 416 -0.47 0.63 -1.21
N LEU A 417 -0.67 -0.19 -0.17
CA LEU A 417 -0.09 0.04 1.15
C LEU A 417 1.43 -0.21 1.15
N VAL A 418 1.92 -1.18 0.37
CA VAL A 418 3.37 -1.37 0.13
C VAL A 418 3.96 -0.13 -0.56
N LEU A 419 3.31 0.39 -1.60
CA LEU A 419 3.75 1.60 -2.29
C LEU A 419 3.83 2.79 -1.34
N LEU A 420 2.79 2.98 -0.50
CA LEU A 420 2.77 3.99 0.56
C LEU A 420 3.91 3.80 1.57
N SER A 421 4.20 2.56 1.95
CA SER A 421 5.29 2.20 2.86
C SER A 421 6.66 2.60 2.32
N ILE A 422 6.92 2.32 1.04
CA ILE A 422 8.16 2.68 0.38
C ILE A 422 8.27 4.21 0.26
N GLY A 423 7.16 4.90 -0.01
CA GLY A 423 7.11 6.36 0.01
C GLY A 423 7.48 6.94 1.38
N ILE A 424 6.95 6.37 2.47
CA ILE A 424 7.29 6.75 3.85
C ILE A 424 8.77 6.47 4.15
N TRP A 425 9.29 5.32 3.72
CA TRP A 425 10.71 4.98 3.87
C TRP A 425 11.61 5.99 3.15
N LEU A 426 11.33 6.28 1.88
CA LEU A 426 12.06 7.28 1.10
C LEU A 426 12.02 8.64 1.79
N MET A 427 10.86 9.08 2.26
CA MET A 427 10.71 10.33 3.01
C MET A 427 11.59 10.37 4.26
N GLN A 428 11.67 9.26 4.99
CA GLN A 428 12.48 9.17 6.20
C GLN A 428 13.98 9.23 5.89
N GLU A 429 14.41 8.63 4.78
CA GLU A 429 15.80 8.77 4.32
C GLU A 429 16.10 10.22 3.91
N LEU A 430 15.27 10.84 3.06
CA LEU A 430 15.48 12.20 2.56
C LEU A 430 15.45 13.25 3.67
N LYS A 431 14.58 13.10 4.68
CA LYS A 431 14.48 14.01 5.83
C LYS A 431 15.77 14.07 6.64
N ARG A 432 16.54 12.98 6.66
CA ARG A 432 17.76 12.84 7.48
C ARG A 432 19.02 13.35 6.78
N LEU A 433 18.92 13.80 5.53
CA LEU A 433 20.07 14.29 4.77
C LEU A 433 20.37 15.77 5.04
N PRO A 434 21.65 16.18 5.02
CA PRO A 434 22.05 17.57 5.17
C PRO A 434 21.50 18.42 4.02
N LYS A 435 20.86 19.54 4.37
CA LYS A 435 20.13 20.41 3.44
C LYS A 435 21.00 21.35 2.63
#